data_AF-A0A9X4L6J7-F1
#
_entry.id   AF-A0A9X4L6J7-F1
#
_cell.length_a   1.000
_cell.length_b   1.000
_cell.length_c   1.000
_cell.angle_alpha   90.00
_cell.angle_beta   90.00
_cell.angle_gamma   90.00
#
_symmetry.space_group_name_H-M   'P 1'
#
loop_
_entity.id
_entity.type
_entity.pdbx_description
1 polymer ?
#
loop_
_entity_poly.entity_id
_entity_poly.type
_entity_poly.pdbx_seq_one_letter_code
_entity_poly.pdbx_strand_id
1 'polypeptide(L)'
;MTNYDKLLDAVTTAYGKQASILDSTDSKVIIRFEKNEIIEYAVLSHNFKTVFNGKYYSTQGQSQDKARNAAWKTYESYAKTN
;
A
#
# COMPACT_ATOMS: atom_id res chain seq x y z
N MET A 1 17.50 -1.14 13.16
CA MET A 1 16.26 -1.43 12.43
C MET A 1 15.31 -0.26 12.59
N THR A 2 15.03 0.45 11.50
CA THR A 2 14.19 1.63 11.45
C THR A 2 12.70 1.26 11.44
N ASN A 3 11.81 2.23 11.65
CA ASN A 3 10.38 2.02 11.47
C ASN A 3 10.03 1.66 10.01
N TYR A 4 10.79 2.20 9.04
CA TYR A 4 10.66 1.84 7.64
C TYR A 4 11.02 0.36 7.41
N ASP A 5 12.12 -0.14 7.99
CA ASP A 5 12.52 -1.55 7.86
C ASP A 5 11.43 -2.50 8.39
N LYS A 6 10.85 -2.16 9.54
CA LYS A 6 9.74 -2.92 10.15
C LYS A 6 8.50 -2.92 9.26
N LEU A 7 8.15 -1.76 8.71
CA LEU A 7 7.00 -1.64 7.80
C LEU A 7 7.22 -2.42 6.50
N LEU A 8 8.43 -2.37 5.95
CA LEU A 8 8.81 -3.14 4.77
C LEU A 8 8.71 -4.64 5.04
N ASP A 9 9.19 -5.11 6.19
CA ASP A 9 9.05 -6.52 6.61
C ASP A 9 7.59 -6.94 6.74
N ALA A 10 6.74 -6.10 7.35
CA ALA A 10 5.31 -6.35 7.46
C ALA A 10 4.60 -6.40 6.09
N VAL A 11 4.93 -5.48 5.18
CA VAL A 11 4.37 -5.44 3.82
C VAL A 11 4.82 -6.65 3.00
N THR A 12 6.11 -6.99 3.04
CA THR A 12 6.65 -8.12 2.29
C THR A 12 6.17 -9.46 2.82
N THR A 13 5.94 -9.57 4.13
CA THR A 13 5.31 -10.75 4.75
C THR A 13 3.86 -10.94 4.29
N ALA A 14 3.09 -9.85 4.18
CA ALA A 14 1.68 -9.91 3.82
C ALA A 14 1.42 -10.04 2.30
N TYR A 15 2.24 -9.38 1.47
CA TYR A 15 2.00 -9.23 0.02
C TYR A 15 3.12 -9.81 -0.85
N GLY A 16 4.13 -10.45 -0.23
CA GLY A 16 5.27 -11.03 -0.92
C GLY A 16 6.39 -10.03 -1.21
N LYS A 17 7.55 -10.57 -1.60
CA LYS A 17 8.80 -9.81 -1.80
C LYS A 17 8.73 -8.76 -2.92
N GLN A 18 7.76 -8.86 -3.81
CA GLN A 18 7.58 -7.90 -4.91
C GLN A 18 6.77 -6.66 -4.50
N ALA A 19 6.16 -6.69 -3.30
CA ALA A 19 5.46 -5.54 -2.77
C ALA A 19 6.44 -4.40 -2.46
N SER A 20 6.06 -3.18 -2.82
CA SER A 20 6.85 -1.96 -2.64
C SER A 20 6.01 -0.91 -1.94
N ILE A 21 6.61 -0.26 -0.94
CA ILE A 21 6.02 0.91 -0.28
C ILE A 21 6.25 2.12 -1.20
N LEU A 22 5.18 2.81 -1.57
CA LEU A 22 5.27 4.05 -2.35
C LEU A 22 5.37 5.28 -1.44
N ASP A 23 4.61 5.27 -0.33
CA ASP A 23 4.68 6.27 0.73
C ASP A 23 4.06 5.71 2.03
N SER A 24 4.38 6.32 3.17
CA SER A 24 3.82 5.96 4.48
C SER A 24 3.76 7.13 5.45
N THR A 25 2.69 7.16 6.25
CA THR A 25 2.58 7.96 7.48
C THR A 25 2.75 7.07 8.71
N ASP A 26 2.55 7.62 9.91
CA ASP A 26 2.61 6.86 11.16
C ASP A 26 1.55 5.75 11.29
N SER A 27 0.45 5.85 10.53
CA SER A 27 -0.67 4.90 10.63
C SER A 27 -1.17 4.37 9.30
N LYS A 28 -0.74 4.95 8.17
CA LYS A 28 -1.17 4.56 6.82
C LYS A 28 0.03 4.26 5.94
N VAL A 29 -0.16 3.36 4.99
CA VAL A 29 0.83 3.05 3.95
C VAL A 29 0.11 2.85 2.64
N ILE A 30 0.71 3.35 1.57
CA ILE A 30 0.31 3.04 0.20
C ILE A 30 1.38 2.14 -0.43
N ILE A 31 0.93 1.01 -0.97
CA ILE A 31 1.81 -0.01 -1.56
C ILE A 31 1.41 -0.30 -3.00
N ARG A 32 2.39 -0.76 -3.77
CA ARG A 32 2.22 -1.47 -5.04
C ARG A 32 2.60 -2.93 -4.81
N PHE A 33 1.81 -3.87 -5.29
CA PHE A 33 2.12 -5.29 -5.20
C PHE A 33 1.63 -6.03 -6.46
N GLU A 34 2.10 -7.26 -6.64
CA GLU A 34 1.67 -8.13 -7.74
C GLU A 34 0.79 -9.24 -7.18
N LYS A 35 -0.33 -9.50 -7.85
CA LYS A 35 -1.28 -10.55 -7.50
C LYS A 35 -1.78 -11.20 -8.78
N ASN A 36 -1.52 -12.50 -8.95
CA ASN A 36 -1.89 -13.25 -10.14
C ASN A 36 -1.40 -12.56 -11.44
N GLU A 37 -0.13 -12.13 -11.49
CA GLU A 37 0.50 -11.42 -12.62
C GLU A 37 -0.10 -10.03 -12.92
N ILE A 38 -0.98 -9.52 -12.04
CA ILE A 38 -1.60 -8.21 -12.16
C ILE A 38 -0.99 -7.29 -11.11
N ILE A 39 -0.60 -6.09 -11.55
CA ILE A 39 -0.18 -5.02 -10.64
C ILE A 39 -1.41 -4.48 -9.92
N GLU A 40 -1.36 -4.39 -8.60
CA GLU A 40 -2.38 -3.77 -7.79
C GLU A 40 -1.77 -2.73 -6.85
N TYR A 41 -2.61 -1.81 -6.40
CA TYR A 41 -2.28 -0.82 -5.38
C TYR A 41 -3.17 -1.04 -4.17
N ALA A 42 -2.63 -0.84 -2.97
CA ALA A 42 -3.42 -0.87 -1.75
C ALA A 42 -3.07 0.28 -0.82
N VAL A 43 -4.08 0.76 -0.10
CA VAL A 43 -3.93 1.69 1.01
C VAL A 43 -4.32 0.95 2.28
N LEU A 44 -3.38 0.82 3.20
CA LEU A 44 -3.49 -0.03 4.39
C LEU A 44 -3.27 0.80 5.64
N SER A 45 -3.88 0.39 6.75
CA SER A 45 -3.41 0.78 8.08
C SER A 45 -2.21 -0.08 8.47
N HIS A 46 -1.32 0.45 9.31
CA HIS A 46 -0.23 -0.33 9.89
C HIS A 46 0.09 0.12 11.31
N ASN A 47 0.83 -0.72 12.03
CA ASN A 47 1.43 -0.43 13.33
C ASN A 47 2.92 -0.79 13.35
N PHE A 48 3.56 -0.76 12.18
CA PHE A 48 4.91 -1.27 11.90
C PHE A 48 5.15 -2.77 12.11
N LYS A 49 4.25 -3.52 12.77
CA LYS A 49 4.37 -4.99 12.93
C LYS A 49 3.51 -5.75 11.93
N THR A 50 2.39 -5.17 11.53
CA THR A 50 1.46 -5.76 10.58
C THR A 50 0.73 -4.66 9.80
N VAL A 51 0.16 -5.06 8.67
CA VAL A 51 -0.71 -4.25 7.81
C VAL A 51 -2.12 -4.80 7.84
N PHE A 52 -3.12 -3.93 7.93
CA PHE A 52 -4.52 -4.30 8.12
C PHE A 52 -5.48 -3.26 7.55
N ASN A 53 -6.78 -3.58 7.47
CA ASN A 53 -7.85 -2.69 7.01
C ASN A 53 -7.55 -2.01 5.67
N GLY A 54 -7.27 -2.83 4.64
CA GLY A 54 -6.87 -2.37 3.31
C GLY A 54 -8.01 -2.01 2.38
N LYS A 55 -7.81 -0.96 1.57
CA LYS A 55 -8.54 -0.70 0.33
C LYS A 55 -7.65 -1.05 -0.85
N TYR A 56 -8.20 -1.76 -1.83
CA TYR A 56 -7.47 -2.32 -2.97
C TYR A 56 -7.92 -1.68 -4.29
N TYR A 57 -6.97 -1.47 -5.19
CA TYR A 57 -7.15 -0.81 -6.47
C TYR A 57 -6.46 -1.66 -7.53
N SER A 58 -7.21 -2.56 -8.14
CA SER A 58 -6.70 -3.48 -9.16
C SER A 58 -6.50 -2.75 -10.48
N THR A 59 -5.51 -3.17 -11.28
CA THR A 59 -5.38 -2.74 -12.68
C THR A 59 -6.19 -3.61 -13.63
N GLN A 60 -6.91 -4.61 -13.13
CA GLN A 60 -7.82 -5.39 -13.96
C GLN A 60 -8.92 -4.49 -14.52
N GLY A 61 -9.00 -4.37 -15.85
CA GLY A 61 -9.99 -3.55 -16.54
C GLY A 61 -9.76 -2.04 -16.45
N GLN A 62 -8.60 -1.57 -15.97
CA GLN A 62 -8.24 -0.15 -15.99
C GLN A 62 -6.73 0.07 -16.12
N SER A 63 -6.32 1.27 -16.56
CA SER A 63 -4.90 1.59 -16.64
C SER A 63 -4.24 1.64 -15.26
N GLN A 64 -2.95 1.37 -15.23
CA GLN A 64 -2.13 1.47 -14.03
C GLN A 64 -2.20 2.87 -13.41
N ASP A 65 -2.17 3.93 -14.21
CA ASP A 65 -2.28 5.30 -13.73
C ASP A 65 -3.63 5.57 -13.05
N LYS A 66 -4.74 5.04 -13.60
CA LYS A 66 -6.07 5.24 -13.01
C LYS A 66 -6.17 4.56 -11.64
N ALA A 67 -5.70 3.31 -11.53
CA ALA A 67 -5.65 2.58 -10.27
C ALA A 67 -4.73 3.27 -9.24
N ARG A 68 -3.52 3.66 -9.66
CA ARG A 68 -2.55 4.39 -8.82
C ARG A 68 -3.14 5.69 -8.31
N ASN A 69 -3.71 6.52 -9.18
CA ASN A 69 -4.25 7.83 -8.80
C ASN A 69 -5.45 7.69 -7.85
N ALA A 70 -6.29 6.66 -8.02
CA ALA A 70 -7.39 6.37 -7.10
C ALA A 70 -6.90 5.93 -5.71
N ALA A 71 -5.87 5.08 -5.67
CA ALA A 71 -5.19 4.70 -4.43
C ALA A 71 -4.56 5.93 -3.75
N TRP A 72 -3.83 6.74 -4.52
CA TRP A 72 -3.15 7.94 -4.02
C TRP A 72 -4.11 8.95 -3.42
N LYS A 73 -5.21 9.25 -4.12
CA LYS A 73 -6.27 10.14 -3.62
C LYS A 73 -6.85 9.65 -2.29
N THR A 74 -7.00 8.33 -2.15
CA THR A 74 -7.50 7.74 -0.91
C THR A 74 -6.48 7.84 0.22
N TYR A 75 -5.22 7.57 -0.07
CA TYR A 75 -4.12 7.73 0.88
C TYR A 75 -3.99 9.18 1.37
N GLU A 76 -4.00 10.15 0.45
CA GLU A 76 -3.96 11.59 0.79
C GLU A 76 -5.14 12.03 1.66
N SER A 77 -6.34 11.46 1.45
CA SER A 77 -7.51 11.78 2.27
C SER A 77 -7.32 11.40 3.75
N TYR A 78 -6.51 10.36 4.02
CA TYR A 78 -6.13 9.96 5.37
C TYR A 78 -4.93 10.74 5.91
N ALA A 79 -4.01 11.15 5.05
CA ALA A 79 -2.85 11.95 5.44
C ALA A 79 -3.24 13.37 5.86
N LYS A 80 -4.26 13.96 5.21
CA LYS A 80 -4.76 15.33 5.53
C LYS A 80 -5.64 15.41 6.78
N THR A 81 -5.99 14.28 7.39
CA THR A 81 -6.84 14.22 8.58
C THR A 81 -6.06 14.08 9.90
N ASN A 82 -4.72 14.09 9.85
CA ASN A 82 -3.82 14.23 11.00
C ASN A 82 -3.10 15.58 10.93
#